data_AF-A0A1B1Q179-F1
#
_entry.id   AF-A0A1B1Q179-F1
#
_cell.length_a   1.000
_cell.length_b   1.000
_cell.length_c   1.000
_cell.angle_alpha   90.00
_cell.angle_beta   90.00
_cell.angle_gamma   90.00
#
_symmetry.space_group_name_H-M   'P 1'
#
loop_
_entity.id
_entity.type
_entity.pdbx_description
1 polymer ?
#
loop_
_entity_poly.entity_id
_entity_poly.type
_entity_poly.pdbx_seq_one_letter_code
_entity_poly.pdbx_strand_id
1 'polypeptide(L)' 'MAEIELRVHSGQCLNRRIDTITEVRSEVMAWEKERNNLNSIINWRFTTDKARIKLKHLYPSVDA' A
#
# COMPACT_ATOMS: atom_id res chain seq x y z
N MET A 1 5.84 -1.66 2.22
CA MET A 1 4.88 -2.32 1.31
C MET A 1 3.47 -1.76 1.54
N ALA A 2 2.93 -1.93 2.76
CA ALA A 2 1.57 -1.50 3.11
C ALA A 2 1.27 0.00 2.86
N GLU A 3 2.18 0.92 3.19
CA GLU A 3 1.92 2.36 2.98
C GLU A 3 1.78 2.80 1.52
N ILE A 4 2.53 2.19 0.60
CA ILE A 4 2.44 2.54 -0.84
C ILE A 4 1.09 2.05 -1.37
N GLU A 5 0.73 0.81 -1.04
CA GLU A 5 -0.54 0.21 -1.41
C GLU A 5 -1.73 1.00 -0.84
N LEU A 6 -1.62 1.46 0.42
CA LEU A 6 -2.61 2.32 1.07
C LEU A 6 -2.79 3.66 0.35
N ARG A 7 -1.70 4.32 -0.05
CA ARG A 7 -1.79 5.61 -0.76
C ARG A 7 -2.47 5.47 -2.12
N VAL A 8 -2.15 4.42 -2.86
CA VAL A 8 -2.77 4.19 -4.17
C VAL A 8 -4.22 3.70 -3.99
N HIS A 9 -4.52 2.91 -2.95
CA HIS A 9 -5.88 2.53 -2.58
C HIS A 9 -6.74 3.77 -2.22
N SER A 10 -6.21 4.71 -1.44
CA SER A 10 -6.87 5.98 -1.15
C SER A 10 -7.10 6.83 -2.40
N GLY A 11 -6.15 6.84 -3.35
CA GLY A 11 -6.27 7.62 -4.58
C GLY A 11 -7.15 7.00 -5.67
N GLN A 12 -7.26 5.67 -5.73
CA GLN A 12 -8.00 4.96 -6.78
C GLN A 12 -9.39 4.49 -6.36
N CYS A 13 -9.52 3.95 -5.14
CA CYS A 13 -10.76 3.35 -4.65
C CYS A 13 -11.51 4.30 -3.72
N LEU A 14 -10.80 4.92 -2.76
CA LEU A 14 -11.41 5.74 -1.71
C LEU A 14 -11.36 7.25 -1.98
N ASN A 15 -11.18 7.68 -3.23
CA ASN A 15 -11.16 9.11 -3.61
C ASN A 15 -12.56 9.75 -3.66
N ARG A 16 -13.57 9.07 -3.11
CA ARG A 16 -14.96 9.53 -3.05
C ARG A 16 -15.53 9.21 -1.66
N ARG A 17 -16.50 10.00 -1.25
CA ARG A 17 -17.28 9.70 -0.03
C ARG A 17 -18.17 8.49 -0.32
N ILE A 18 -18.10 7.50 0.56
CA ILE A 18 -18.95 6.31 0.56
C ILE A 18 -19.66 6.30 1.90
N ASP A 19 -20.99 6.26 1.88
CA ASP A 19 -21.80 6.49 3.07
C ASP A 19 -21.89 5.28 3.99
N THR A 20 -21.65 4.06 3.49
CA THR A 20 -21.72 2.84 4.29
C THR A 20 -20.43 2.01 4.25
N ILE A 21 -20.09 1.40 5.39
CA ILE A 21 -18.90 0.56 5.50
C ILE A 21 -19.01 -0.74 4.69
N THR A 22 -20.23 -1.21 4.43
CA THR A 22 -20.53 -2.34 3.57
C THR A 22 -20.14 -2.08 2.12
N GLU A 23 -20.49 -0.90 1.59
CA GLU A 23 -20.07 -0.49 0.24
C GLU A 23 -18.56 -0.32 0.16
N VAL A 24 -17.94 0.32 1.17
CA VAL A 24 -16.48 0.45 1.25
C VAL A 24 -15.81 -0.93 1.13
N ARG A 25 -16.27 -1.92 1.91
CA ARG A 25 -15.71 -3.27 1.88
C ARG A 25 -15.86 -3.94 0.51
N SER A 26 -17.02 -3.79 -0.13
CA SER A 26 -17.26 -4.36 -1.46
C SER A 26 -16.33 -3.75 -2.51
N GLU A 27 -16.18 -2.44 -2.49
CA GLU A 27 -15.29 -1.70 -3.40
C GLU A 27 -13.82 -2.09 -3.18
N VAL A 28 -13.37 -2.15 -1.92
CA VAL A 28 -12.00 -2.59 -1.57
C VAL A 28 -11.73 -4.00 -2.08
N MET A 29 -12.65 -4.95 -1.88
CA MET A 29 -12.47 -6.33 -2.35
C MET A 29 -12.41 -6.43 -3.87
N ALA A 30 -13.28 -5.71 -4.58
CA ALA A 30 -13.29 -5.68 -6.04
C ALA A 30 -11.97 -5.09 -6.58
N TRP A 31 -11.55 -3.99 -5.99
CA TRP A 31 -10.34 -3.26 -6.36
C TRP A 31 -9.05 -4.06 -6.04
N GLU A 32 -8.99 -4.76 -4.90
CA GLU A 32 -7.89 -5.66 -4.55
C GLU A 32 -7.79 -6.83 -5.53
N LYS A 33 -8.93 -7.44 -5.89
CA LYS A 33 -8.99 -8.53 -6.87
C LYS A 33 -8.48 -8.09 -8.24
N GLU A 34 -8.85 -6.89 -8.68
CA GLU A 34 -8.36 -6.31 -9.93
C GLU A 34 -6.84 -6.09 -9.89
N ARG A 35 -6.32 -5.46 -8.82
CA ARG A 35 -4.88 -5.20 -8.68
C ARG A 35 -4.06 -6.49 -8.58
N ASN A 36 -4.57 -7.51 -7.88
CA ASN A 36 -3.94 -8.83 -7.79
C ASN A 36 -3.90 -9.54 -9.16
N ASN A 37 -4.98 -9.44 -9.96
CA ASN A 37 -5.01 -10.00 -11.31
C ASN A 37 -4.06 -9.27 -12.27
N LEU A 38 -3.86 -7.97 -12.07
CA LEU A 38 -2.94 -7.16 -12.88
C LEU A 38 -1.46 -7.50 -12.62
N ASN A 39 -1.13 -8.38 -11.65
CA ASN A 39 0.25 -8.71 -11.26
C ASN A 39 1.14 -7.47 -11.21
N SER A 40 0.61 -6.36 -10.68
CA SER A 40 1.27 -5.06 -10.73
C SER A 40 2.54 -5.10 -9.90
N ILE A 41 3.68 -5.32 -10.55
CA ILE A 41 4.98 -5.41 -9.89
C ILE A 41 5.41 -3.99 -9.54
N ILE A 42 5.49 -3.68 -8.24
CA ILE A 42 6.13 -2.44 -7.79
C ILE A 42 7.59 -2.49 -8.23
N ASN A 43 7.96 -1.64 -9.19
CA ASN A 43 9.32 -1.57 -9.67
C ASN A 43 10.17 -0.75 -8.69
N TRP A 44 10.73 -1.44 -7.70
CA TRP A 44 11.52 -0.83 -6.64
C TRP A 44 12.81 -0.23 -7.21
N ARG A 45 12.99 1.08 -7.03
CA ARG A 45 14.22 1.79 -7.46
C ARG A 45 15.45 1.47 -6.62
N PHE A 46 15.30 0.75 -5.51
CA PHE A 46 16.39 0.33 -4.64
C PHE A 46 16.03 -0.99 -3.96
N THR A 47 17.04 -1.84 -3.72
CA THR A 47 16.88 -3.10 -2.99
C THR A 47 16.54 -2.85 -1.52
N THR A 48 15.95 -3.84 -0.85
CA THR A 48 15.62 -3.78 0.58
C THR A 48 16.84 -3.41 1.44
N ASP A 49 18.03 -3.89 1.07
CA ASP A 49 19.27 -3.57 1.78
C ASP A 49 19.66 -2.10 1.61
N LYS A 50 19.56 -1.57 0.38
CA LYS A 50 19.78 -0.14 0.13
C LYS A 50 18.73 0.73 0.82
N ALA A 51 17.49 0.26 0.92
CA ALA A 51 16.42 0.93 1.67
C ALA A 51 16.77 1.07 3.14
N ARG A 52 17.22 -0.03 3.78
CA ARG A 52 17.60 -0.05 5.20
C ARG A 52 18.73 0.92 5.53
N ILE A 53 19.71 1.07 4.65
CA ILE A 53 20.80 2.02 4.82
C ILE A 53 20.31 3.47 4.68
N LYS A 54 19.54 3.77 3.62
CA LYS A 54 19.10 5.13 3.32
C LYS A 54 18.00 5.63 4.27
N LEU A 55 17.11 4.75 4.71
CA LEU A 55 15.95 5.04 5.55
C LEU A 55 16.16 4.61 7.01
N LYS A 56 17.40 4.46 7.46
CA LYS A 56 17.73 4.00 8.81
C LYS A 56 16.97 4.73 9.94
N HIS A 57 16.65 6.01 9.73
CA HIS A 57 15.95 6.86 10.70
C HIS A 57 14.47 6.53 10.86
N LEU A 58 13.86 5.80 9.91
CA LEU A 58 12.47 5.34 9.99
C LEU A 58 12.32 4.01 10.72
N TYR A 59 13.42 3.28 10.90
CA TYR A 59 13.38 2.00 11.60
C TYR A 59 13.63 2.23 13.09
N PRO A 60 12.82 1.63 13.98
CA PRO A 60 13.07 1.68 15.41
C PRO A 60 14.46 1.11 15.69
N SER A 61 15.26 1.82 16.48
CA SER A 61 16.43 1.22 17.14
C SER A 61 15.87 0.14 18.05
N VAL A 62 16.12 -1.13 17.72
CA VAL A 62 15.86 -2.21 18.65
C VAL A 62 17.01 -2.16 19.65
N ASP A 63 16.86 -1.34 20.68
CA ASP A 63 17.71 -1.45 21.87
C ASP A 63 17.32 -2.73 22.60
N ALA A 64 18.34 -3.56 22.86
CA ALA A 64 18.20 -4.85 23.57
C ALA A 64 18.15 -4.65 25.09
#